data_AF-J7QK92-F1
#
_entry.id   AF-J7QK92-F1
#
_cell.length_a   1.000
_cell.length_b   1.000
_cell.length_c   1.000
_cell.angle_alpha   90.00
_cell.angle_beta   90.00
_cell.angle_gamma   90.00
#
_symmetry.space_group_name_H-M   'P 1'
#
loop_
_entity.id
_entity.type
_entity.pdbx_description
1 polymer ?
#
loop_
_entity_poly.entity_id
_entity_poly.type
_entity_poly.pdbx_seq_one_letter_code
_entity_poly.pdbx_strand_id
1 'polypeptide(L)'
;FRRYLVEPATMWWPSNLVQVSLFRALHDDERRQKGGFTRNQFFLVAFACSFAYYAFPGYLFQMLTSLSWICWVLPNSVFAQQLGSGLHGLGIGAIGLDWASISSYLGSPLVSPWFATANVAAGFFIVMYIIVPIGYWFDLYKAQTFPIFSSGLFTI
;
A
#
# COMPACT_ATOMS: atom_id res chain seq x y z
N PHE A 1 25.22 7.64 -25.99
CA PHE A 1 24.32 6.98 -25.02
C PHE A 1 24.86 6.85 -23.60
N ARG A 2 26.17 6.71 -23.33
CA ARG A 2 26.72 6.69 -21.94
C ARG A 2 26.74 8.02 -21.18
N ARG A 3 26.52 9.17 -21.85
CA ARG A 3 26.64 10.51 -21.25
C ARG A 3 25.44 10.95 -20.39
N TYR A 4 24.37 10.16 -20.35
CA TYR A 4 23.13 10.43 -19.62
C TYR A 4 22.73 9.31 -18.65
N LEU A 5 23.55 8.24 -18.57
CA LEU A 5 23.35 7.18 -17.59
C LEU A 5 24.10 7.61 -16.33
N VAL A 6 23.35 7.78 -15.24
CA VAL A 6 23.79 8.15 -13.90
C VAL A 6 25.03 7.31 -13.51
N GLU A 7 26.19 7.96 -13.46
CA GLU A 7 27.52 7.34 -13.30
C GLU A 7 27.94 6.90 -11.89
N PRO A 8 27.29 7.26 -10.76
CA PRO A 8 27.63 6.61 -9.50
C PRO A 8 26.98 5.23 -9.41
N ALA A 9 27.78 4.17 -9.44
CA ALA A 9 27.35 2.82 -9.02
C ALA A 9 26.82 2.78 -7.57
N THR A 10 27.03 3.86 -6.81
CA THR A 10 26.51 4.07 -5.45
C THR A 10 25.06 4.55 -5.44
N MET A 11 24.51 5.08 -6.54
CA MET A 11 23.10 5.44 -6.66
C MET A 11 22.29 4.25 -7.16
N TRP A 12 21.90 3.39 -6.24
CA TRP A 12 20.93 2.35 -6.51
C TRP A 12 19.51 2.93 -6.48
N TRP A 13 18.73 2.64 -7.52
CA TRP A 13 17.30 2.98 -7.54
C TRP A 13 16.50 1.76 -7.07
N PRO A 14 15.73 1.89 -5.99
CA PRO A 14 15.02 0.76 -5.40
C PRO A 14 14.17 -0.02 -6.40
N SER A 15 13.42 0.68 -7.28
CA SER A 15 12.56 0.09 -8.30
C SER A 15 13.29 -0.87 -9.24
N ASN A 16 14.53 -0.57 -9.60
CA ASN A 16 15.33 -1.40 -10.50
C ASN A 16 15.82 -2.70 -9.83
N LEU A 17 15.95 -2.73 -8.50
CA LEU A 17 16.41 -3.93 -7.78
C LEU A 17 15.44 -5.09 -7.90
N VAL A 18 14.14 -4.81 -7.97
CA VAL A 18 13.11 -5.84 -8.15
C VAL A 18 13.26 -6.50 -9.53
N GLN A 19 13.45 -5.68 -10.57
CA GLN A 19 13.59 -6.19 -11.94
C GLN A 19 14.91 -6.94 -12.14
N VAL A 20 16.02 -6.43 -11.58
CA VAL A 20 17.32 -7.11 -11.64
C VAL A 20 17.31 -8.42 -10.87
N SER A 21 16.65 -8.48 -9.71
CA SER A 21 16.55 -9.72 -8.93
C SER A 21 15.73 -10.79 -9.67
N LEU A 22 14.64 -10.39 -10.34
CA LEU A 22 13.84 -11.27 -11.21
C LEU A 22 14.68 -11.84 -12.37
N PHE A 23 15.37 -10.97 -13.13
CA PHE A 23 16.19 -11.43 -14.25
C PHE A 23 17.35 -12.31 -13.81
N ARG A 24 17.98 -11.96 -12.68
CA ARG A 24 19.02 -12.81 -12.09
C ARG A 24 18.43 -14.18 -11.71
N ALA A 25 17.26 -14.24 -11.08
CA ALA A 25 16.61 -15.49 -10.74
C ALA A 25 16.31 -16.38 -11.96
N LEU A 26 16.00 -15.78 -13.11
CA LEU A 26 15.65 -16.49 -14.35
C LEU A 26 16.86 -16.90 -15.21
N HIS A 27 17.95 -16.14 -15.18
CA HIS A 27 19.05 -16.25 -16.16
C HIS A 27 20.34 -16.89 -15.63
N ASP A 28 20.49 -17.01 -14.31
CA ASP A 28 21.70 -17.54 -13.68
C ASP A 28 21.58 -19.07 -13.57
N ASP A 29 22.54 -19.81 -14.13
CA ASP A 29 22.56 -21.28 -14.09
C ASP A 29 22.82 -21.79 -12.66
N GLU A 30 21.94 -22.69 -12.20
CA GLU A 30 21.98 -23.18 -10.82
C GLU A 30 23.03 -24.27 -10.60
N ARG A 31 24.04 -24.00 -9.77
CA ARG A 31 24.82 -25.07 -9.13
C ARG A 31 24.01 -25.66 -7.98
N ARG A 32 23.43 -26.83 -8.20
CA ARG A 32 22.64 -27.58 -7.22
C ARG A 32 23.47 -27.86 -5.95
N GLN A 33 23.22 -27.10 -4.88
CA GLN A 33 23.79 -27.38 -3.56
C GLN A 33 23.00 -28.55 -2.94
N LYS A 34 23.69 -29.63 -2.56
CA LYS A 34 23.06 -30.84 -1.99
C LYS A 34 22.26 -30.47 -0.74
N GLY A 35 20.92 -30.53 -0.83
CA GLY A 35 20.00 -30.40 0.31
C GLY A 35 19.15 -29.12 0.39
N GLY A 36 19.28 -28.18 -0.55
CA GLY A 36 18.48 -26.93 -0.57
C GLY A 36 17.42 -26.87 -1.68
N PHE A 37 16.42 -26.01 -1.52
CA PHE A 37 15.52 -25.62 -2.61
C PHE A 37 16.32 -24.96 -3.73
N THR A 38 15.99 -25.28 -4.98
CA THR A 38 16.53 -24.49 -6.09
C THR A 38 15.90 -23.10 -6.08
N ARG A 39 16.65 -22.08 -6.48
CA ARG A 39 16.19 -20.69 -6.62
C ARG A 39 14.99 -20.60 -7.57
N ASN A 40 14.95 -21.45 -8.61
CA ASN A 40 13.78 -21.55 -9.50
C ASN A 40 12.56 -22.17 -8.80
N GLN A 41 12.74 -23.20 -7.97
CA GLN A 41 11.65 -23.75 -7.14
C GLN A 41 11.13 -22.72 -6.12
N PHE A 42 12.03 -21.96 -5.49
CA PHE A 42 11.66 -20.86 -4.60
C PHE A 42 10.85 -19.78 -5.35
N PHE A 43 11.27 -19.41 -6.56
CA PHE A 43 10.54 -18.47 -7.40
C PHE A 43 9.12 -18.94 -7.72
N LEU A 44 8.96 -20.21 -8.13
CA LEU A 44 7.64 -20.77 -8.44
C LEU A 44 6.72 -20.84 -7.22
N VAL A 45 7.24 -21.23 -6.05
CA VAL A 45 6.47 -21.25 -4.80
C VAL A 45 6.06 -19.83 -4.41
N ALA A 46 6.99 -18.87 -4.43
CA ALA A 46 6.68 -17.48 -4.11
C ALA A 46 5.67 -16.85 -5.08
N PHE A 47 5.76 -17.18 -6.37
CA PHE A 47 4.81 -16.75 -7.39
C PHE A 47 3.41 -17.32 -7.13
N ALA A 48 3.30 -18.62 -6.87
CA ALA A 48 2.02 -19.28 -6.57
C ALA A 48 1.40 -18.75 -5.26
N CYS A 49 2.20 -18.57 -4.21
CA CYS A 49 1.75 -17.98 -2.95
C CYS A 49 1.25 -16.54 -3.14
N SER A 50 1.98 -15.73 -3.91
CA SER A 50 1.56 -14.35 -4.20
C SER A 50 0.25 -14.34 -4.98
N PHE A 51 0.11 -15.18 -6.00
CA PHE A 51 -1.12 -15.32 -6.77
C PHE A 51 -2.31 -15.71 -5.89
N ALA A 52 -2.14 -16.70 -5.01
CA ALA A 52 -3.18 -17.10 -4.05
C ALA A 52 -3.51 -15.97 -3.06
N TYR A 53 -2.50 -15.24 -2.58
CA TYR A 53 -2.68 -14.12 -1.65
C TYR A 53 -3.46 -12.96 -2.27
N TYR A 54 -3.25 -12.62 -3.56
CA TYR A 54 -4.04 -11.59 -4.23
C TYR A 54 -5.44 -12.07 -4.64
N ALA A 55 -5.60 -13.34 -4.99
CA ALA A 55 -6.90 -13.92 -5.33
C ALA A 55 -7.85 -13.96 -4.11
N PHE A 56 -7.31 -14.14 -2.90
CA PHE A 56 -8.09 -14.27 -1.69
C PHE A 56 -8.93 -13.01 -1.30
N PRO A 57 -8.34 -11.81 -1.12
CA PRO A 57 -9.09 -10.59 -0.84
C PRO A 57 -9.91 -10.10 -2.04
N GLY A 58 -9.45 -10.37 -3.27
CA GLY A 58 -10.11 -9.92 -4.49
C GLY A 58 -11.37 -10.70 -4.88
N TYR A 59 -11.42 -12.01 -4.62
CA TYR A 59 -12.54 -12.87 -5.06
C TYR A 59 -13.36 -13.50 -3.94
N LEU A 60 -12.77 -13.81 -2.78
CA LEU A 60 -13.47 -14.57 -1.72
C LEU A 60 -14.04 -13.66 -0.63
N PHE A 61 -13.30 -12.62 -0.20
CA PHE A 61 -13.75 -11.72 0.87
C PHE A 61 -13.31 -10.27 0.65
N GLN A 62 -14.06 -9.54 -0.17
CA GLN A 62 -13.82 -8.11 -0.39
C GLN A 62 -13.94 -7.29 0.91
N MET A 63 -14.68 -7.79 1.92
CA MET A 63 -14.79 -7.16 3.25
C MET A 63 -13.46 -7.13 4.03
N LEU A 64 -12.49 -8.00 3.72
CA LEU A 64 -11.17 -8.01 4.34
C LEU A 64 -10.28 -6.83 3.90
N THR A 65 -10.65 -6.14 2.82
CA THR A 65 -9.90 -4.98 2.31
C THR A 65 -10.03 -3.76 3.21
N SER A 66 -11.11 -3.64 4.01
CA SER A 66 -11.28 -2.56 4.98
C SER A 66 -11.98 -3.04 6.26
N LEU A 67 -11.29 -3.82 7.10
CA LEU A 67 -11.82 -4.19 8.42
C LEU A 67 -11.77 -2.97 9.35
N SER A 68 -12.88 -2.26 9.44
CA SER A 68 -13.01 -1.04 10.24
C SER A 68 -13.56 -1.39 11.63
N TRP A 69 -12.67 -1.57 12.60
CA TRP A 69 -13.04 -1.91 13.99
C TRP A 69 -14.05 -0.92 14.58
N ILE A 70 -13.83 0.37 14.32
CA ILE A 70 -14.69 1.46 14.82
C ILE A 70 -16.11 1.37 14.27
N CYS A 71 -16.27 1.00 13.00
CA CYS A 71 -17.59 0.81 12.39
C CYS A 71 -18.33 -0.41 12.96
N TRP A 72 -17.61 -1.38 13.53
CA TRP A 72 -18.20 -2.56 14.15
C TRP A 72 -18.69 -2.29 15.58
N VAL A 73 -17.98 -1.44 16.34
CA VAL A 73 -18.34 -1.08 17.73
C VAL A 73 -19.50 -0.08 17.78
N LEU A 74 -19.57 0.89 16.86
CA LEU A 74 -20.64 1.89 16.79
C LEU A 74 -21.33 1.90 15.41
N PRO A 75 -22.18 0.91 15.11
CA PRO A 75 -22.80 0.79 13.79
C PRO A 75 -23.84 1.88 13.49
N ASN A 76 -24.46 2.49 14.50
CA ASN A 76 -25.60 3.41 14.32
C ASN A 76 -25.22 4.90 14.26
N SER A 77 -23.95 5.26 14.45
CA SER A 77 -23.52 6.65 14.47
C SER A 77 -22.88 7.06 13.15
N VAL A 78 -23.48 8.03 12.47
CA VAL A 78 -22.96 8.61 11.21
C VAL A 78 -21.55 9.18 11.41
N PHE A 79 -21.30 9.80 12.56
CA PHE A 79 -19.98 10.34 12.90
C PHE A 79 -18.93 9.23 13.08
N ALA A 80 -19.28 8.13 13.74
CA ALA A 80 -18.38 6.99 13.92
C ALA A 80 -18.07 6.29 12.58
N GLN A 81 -19.05 6.23 11.67
CA GLN A 81 -18.85 5.69 10.33
C GLN A 81 -17.96 6.61 9.46
N GLN A 82 -18.13 7.92 9.54
CA GLN A 82 -17.30 8.89 8.82
C GLN A 82 -15.84 8.88 9.30
N LEU A 83 -15.61 8.65 10.59
CA LEU A 83 -14.26 8.51 11.14
C LEU A 83 -13.66 7.13 10.86
N GLY A 84 -14.43 6.07 11.05
CA GLY A 84 -13.92 4.70 11.05
C GLY A 84 -13.84 4.03 9.69
N SER A 85 -14.65 4.45 8.71
CA SER A 85 -14.74 3.76 7.41
C SER A 85 -13.47 3.94 6.60
N GLY A 86 -12.83 2.83 6.22
CA GLY A 86 -11.64 2.84 5.35
C GLY A 86 -11.92 3.17 3.88
N LEU A 87 -13.17 3.00 3.40
CA LEU A 87 -13.54 3.24 2.00
C LEU A 87 -14.25 4.59 1.77
N HIS A 88 -15.02 5.05 2.76
CA HIS A 88 -15.88 6.23 2.64
C HIS A 88 -15.64 7.26 3.77
N GLY A 89 -14.57 7.07 4.54
CA GLY A 89 -14.27 7.89 5.71
C GLY A 89 -12.77 8.09 5.91
N LEU A 90 -12.40 8.58 7.10
CA LEU A 90 -11.01 8.86 7.48
C LEU A 90 -10.18 7.59 7.74
N GLY A 91 -10.82 6.41 7.81
CA GLY A 91 -10.13 5.13 8.00
C GLY A 91 -9.46 4.96 9.36
N ILE A 92 -9.88 5.70 10.39
CA ILE A 92 -9.31 5.57 11.73
C ILE A 92 -9.60 4.16 12.26
N GLY A 93 -8.55 3.37 12.50
CA GLY A 93 -8.71 1.97 12.94
C GLY A 93 -9.26 1.02 11.86
N ALA A 94 -9.17 1.40 10.58
CA ALA A 94 -9.40 0.49 9.47
C ALA A 94 -8.13 -0.29 9.15
N ILE A 95 -8.20 -1.62 9.23
CA ILE A 95 -7.11 -2.53 8.90
C ILE A 95 -7.48 -3.23 7.59
N GLY A 96 -6.74 -2.92 6.53
CA GLY A 96 -6.83 -3.65 5.27
C GLY A 96 -5.78 -4.74 5.22
N LEU A 97 -6.19 -5.99 5.03
CA LEU A 97 -5.27 -7.12 4.85
C LEU A 97 -4.88 -7.33 3.39
N ASP A 98 -5.19 -6.37 2.51
CA ASP A 98 -4.90 -6.46 1.08
C ASP A 98 -3.59 -5.75 0.72
N TRP A 99 -2.67 -6.49 0.12
CA TRP A 99 -1.37 -5.95 -0.29
C TRP A 99 -1.47 -5.08 -1.55
N ALA A 100 -2.49 -5.26 -2.40
CA ALA A 100 -2.70 -4.41 -3.57
C ALA A 100 -3.06 -2.97 -3.15
N SER A 101 -3.92 -2.81 -2.15
CA SER A 101 -4.27 -1.53 -1.54
C SER A 101 -3.04 -0.83 -0.93
N ILE A 102 -2.25 -1.56 -0.13
CA ILE A 102 -1.01 -1.03 0.49
C ILE A 102 0.01 -0.61 -0.57
N SER A 103 0.21 -1.44 -1.59
CA SER A 103 1.19 -1.18 -2.65
C SER A 103 0.75 -0.06 -3.61
N SER A 104 -0.56 0.13 -3.81
CA SER A 104 -1.09 1.23 -4.62
C SER A 104 -0.81 2.61 -4.02
N TYR A 105 -0.77 2.72 -2.68
CA TYR A 105 -0.66 4.01 -2.01
C TYR A 105 0.79 4.51 -1.92
N LEU A 106 1.75 3.62 -1.64
CA LEU A 106 3.17 4.00 -1.48
C LEU A 106 4.09 3.54 -2.62
N GLY A 107 3.61 2.74 -3.57
CA GLY A 107 4.46 2.07 -4.54
C GLY A 107 5.38 1.06 -3.85
N SER A 108 4.93 -0.19 -3.72
CA SER A 108 5.68 -1.32 -3.14
C SER A 108 6.65 -0.94 -2.00
N PRO A 109 6.16 -0.74 -0.75
CA PRO A 109 6.99 -0.30 0.39
C PRO A 109 8.11 -1.28 0.75
N LEU A 110 8.07 -2.50 0.21
CA LEU A 110 9.16 -3.48 0.32
C LEU A 110 10.46 -3.03 -0.36
N VAL A 111 10.33 -2.13 -1.33
CA VAL A 111 11.39 -1.72 -2.22
C VAL A 111 12.03 -0.43 -1.70
N SER A 112 11.21 0.52 -1.24
CA SER A 112 11.69 1.80 -0.70
C SER A 112 12.39 1.66 0.66
N PRO A 113 13.40 2.51 0.95
CA PRO A 113 14.04 2.50 2.26
C PRO A 113 13.07 2.91 3.37
N TRP A 114 13.21 2.31 4.56
CA TRP A 114 12.33 2.53 5.72
C TRP A 114 12.12 4.00 6.06
N PHE A 115 13.19 4.81 5.97
CA PHE A 115 13.10 6.25 6.28
C PHE A 115 12.15 7.00 5.32
N ALA A 116 12.16 6.67 4.04
CA ALA A 116 11.26 7.28 3.08
C ALA A 116 9.80 6.90 3.37
N THR A 117 9.56 5.61 3.66
CA THR A 117 8.25 5.10 4.07
C THR A 117 7.75 5.79 5.34
N ALA A 118 8.61 5.94 6.36
CA ALA A 118 8.26 6.60 7.62
C ALA A 118 7.95 8.10 7.44
N ASN A 119 8.69 8.79 6.57
CA ASN A 119 8.43 10.20 6.28
C ASN A 119 7.10 10.40 5.54
N VAL A 120 6.79 9.55 4.56
CA VAL A 120 5.49 9.56 3.88
C VAL A 120 4.36 9.23 4.85
N ALA A 121 4.56 8.25 5.74
CA ALA A 121 3.59 7.91 6.78
C ALA A 121 3.35 9.06 7.77
N ALA A 122 4.40 9.77 8.17
CA ALA A 122 4.29 10.96 9.02
C ALA A 122 3.53 12.10 8.32
N GLY A 123 3.84 12.36 7.05
CA GLY A 123 3.12 13.33 6.23
C GLY A 123 1.64 12.98 6.08
N PHE A 124 1.33 11.71 5.81
CA PHE A 124 -0.04 11.21 5.77
C PHE A 124 -0.75 11.40 7.11
N PHE A 125 -0.09 11.09 8.23
CA PHE A 125 -0.69 11.25 9.55
C PHE A 125 -1.04 12.72 9.84
N ILE A 126 -0.12 13.64 9.53
CA ILE A 126 -0.35 15.08 9.72
C ILE A 126 -1.51 15.56 8.86
N VAL A 127 -1.54 15.23 7.57
CA VAL A 127 -2.59 15.70 6.67
C VAL A 127 -3.94 15.10 7.05
N MET A 128 -4.01 13.77 7.20
CA MET A 128 -5.26 13.04 7.37
C MET A 128 -5.86 13.22 8.77
N TYR A 129 -5.05 13.22 9.84
CA TYR A 129 -5.55 13.25 11.23
C TYR A 129 -5.46 14.62 11.89
N ILE A 130 -4.72 15.57 11.34
CA ILE A 130 -4.58 16.92 11.92
C ILE A 130 -5.23 17.95 11.00
N ILE A 131 -4.78 18.07 9.75
CA ILE A 131 -5.21 19.15 8.85
C ILE A 131 -6.68 18.98 8.43
N VAL A 132 -7.07 17.77 7.98
CA VAL A 132 -8.46 17.49 7.54
C VAL A 132 -9.50 17.75 8.64
N PRO A 133 -9.37 17.23 9.88
CA PRO A 133 -10.35 17.50 10.92
C PRO A 133 -10.37 18.96 11.36
N ILE A 134 -9.22 19.65 11.41
CA ILE A 134 -9.17 21.10 11.68
C ILE A 134 -9.95 21.86 10.59
N GLY A 135 -9.70 21.58 9.32
CA GLY A 135 -10.40 22.23 8.21
C GLY A 135 -11.91 22.01 8.23
N TYR A 136 -12.36 20.81 8.59
CA TYR A 136 -13.78 20.46 8.70
C TYR A 136 -14.47 21.14 9.89
N TRP A 137 -13.82 21.20 11.05
CA TRP A 137 -14.37 21.83 12.26
C TRP A 137 -14.38 23.36 12.20
N PHE A 138 -13.40 23.98 11.55
CA PHE A 138 -13.35 25.43 11.35
C PHE A 138 -14.19 25.90 10.14
N ASP A 139 -14.94 25.00 9.49
CA ASP A 139 -15.78 25.25 8.31
C ASP A 139 -15.05 26.07 7.22
N LEU A 140 -13.75 25.81 7.03
CA LEU A 140 -12.98 26.48 6.00
C LEU A 140 -13.58 26.13 4.63
N TYR A 141 -13.97 27.15 3.87
CA TYR A 141 -14.62 27.01 2.56
C TYR A 141 -15.99 26.32 2.54
N LYS A 142 -16.77 26.37 3.64
CA LYS A 142 -18.06 25.65 3.76
C LYS A 142 -17.88 24.13 3.62
N ALA A 143 -16.81 23.60 4.21
CA ALA A 143 -16.46 22.17 4.16
C ALA A 143 -17.57 21.27 4.72
N GLN A 144 -18.41 21.76 5.64
CA GLN A 144 -19.51 20.97 6.21
C GLN A 144 -20.62 20.63 5.22
N THR A 145 -20.69 21.33 4.08
CA THR A 145 -21.65 21.03 3.01
C THR A 145 -21.28 19.78 2.19
N PHE A 146 -20.04 19.28 2.33
CA PHE A 146 -19.51 18.15 1.56
C PHE A 146 -19.11 16.98 2.48
N PRO A 147 -19.11 15.74 1.96
CA PRO A 147 -18.56 14.61 2.69
C PRO A 147 -17.07 14.84 2.99
N ILE A 148 -16.63 14.48 4.21
CA ILE A 148 -15.24 14.67 4.70
C ILE A 148 -14.20 14.08 3.74
N PHE A 149 -14.56 13.00 3.05
CA PHE A 149 -13.73 12.33 2.07
C PHE A 149 -14.60 11.82 0.92
N SER A 150 -14.20 12.08 -0.33
CA SER A 150 -14.87 11.54 -1.53
C SER A 150 -13.83 11.25 -2.61
N SER A 151 -13.70 9.97 -2.96
CA SER A 151 -12.91 9.50 -4.10
C SER A 151 -13.58 9.79 -5.44
N GLY A 152 -14.90 10.02 -5.45
CA GLY A 152 -15.70 10.25 -6.67
C GLY A 152 -15.36 11.55 -7.42
N LEU A 153 -14.71 12.52 -6.77
CA LEU A 153 -14.23 13.74 -7.44
C LEU A 153 -12.99 13.50 -8.31
N PHE A 154 -12.28 12.38 -8.10
CA PHE A 154 -11.03 12.06 -8.79
C PHE A 154 -11.14 10.91 -9.80
N THR A 155 -12.26 10.18 -9.77
CA THR A 155 -12.66 9.24 -10.82
C THR A 155 -13.66 9.93 -11.75
N ILE A 156 -13.15 10.45 -12.86
CA ILE A 156 -13.94 10.91 -14.02
C ILE A 156 -14.48 9.69 -14.77
#